data_AF-A0ABD0NL15-F1
#
_entry.id   AF-A0ABD0NL15-F1
#
_cell.length_a   1.000
_cell.length_b   1.000
_cell.length_c   1.000
_cell.angle_alpha   90.00
_cell.angle_beta   90.00
_cell.angle_gamma   90.00
#
_symmetry.space_group_name_H-M   'P 1'
#
loop_
_entity.id
_entity.type
_entity.pdbx_description
1 polymer ?
#
loop_
_entity_poly.entity_id
_entity_poly.type
_entity_poly.pdbx_seq_one_letter_code
_entity_poly.pdbx_strand_id
1 'polypeptide(L)' 'GPMCDLLWSDPDDRGGWGISPRGAGYTFGQDISETFNHANGLTLVSRAHQLVME' A
#
# COMPACT_ATOMS: atom_id res chain seq x y z
N GLY A 1 -7.21 -10.10 -2.40
CA GLY A 1 -6.87 -11.00 -3.52
C GLY A 1 -6.16 -10.17 -4.57
N PRO A 2 -5.12 -10.67 -5.27
CA PRO A 2 -4.05 -9.81 -5.79
C PRO A 2 -4.51 -8.62 -6.64
N MET A 3 -5.47 -8.83 -7.55
CA MET A 3 -6.03 -7.74 -8.37
C MET A 3 -6.81 -6.70 -7.55
N CYS A 4 -7.55 -7.13 -6.54
CA CYS A 4 -8.23 -6.22 -5.62
C CYS A 4 -7.21 -5.41 -4.82
N ASP A 5 -6.16 -6.07 -4.34
CA ASP A 5 -5.16 -5.43 -3.47
C ASP A 5 -4.33 -4.39 -4.25
N LEU A 6 -4.01 -4.65 -5.52
CA LEU A 6 -3.36 -3.69 -6.41
C LEU A 6 -4.20 -2.44 -6.70
N LEU A 7 -5.54 -2.58 -6.72
CA LEU A 7 -6.44 -1.50 -7.08
C LEU A 7 -6.96 -0.70 -5.87
N TRP A 8 -7.04 -1.32 -4.69
CA TRP A 8 -7.76 -0.78 -3.54
C TRP A 8 -6.94 -0.61 -2.26
N SER A 9 -5.69 -1.10 -2.23
CA SER A 9 -4.86 -0.95 -1.03
C SER A 9 -4.23 0.44 -0.95
N ASP A 10 -4.11 0.97 0.27
CA ASP A 10 -3.58 2.30 0.57
C ASP A 10 -2.42 2.25 1.58
N PRO A 11 -1.46 3.18 1.53
CA PRO A 11 -0.50 3.36 2.60
C PRO A 11 -1.15 3.85 3.89
N ASP A 12 -0.55 3.52 5.03
CA ASP A 12 -0.93 3.95 6.39
C ASP A 12 0.34 4.28 7.17
N ASP A 13 0.28 5.28 8.05
CA ASP A 13 1.41 5.69 8.89
C ASP A 13 1.75 4.61 9.93
N ARG A 14 0.81 3.73 10.24
CA ARG A 14 1.04 2.56 11.09
C ARG A 14 1.81 1.49 10.31
N GLY A 15 2.84 0.91 10.96
CA GLY A 15 3.56 -0.26 10.44
C GLY A 15 2.69 -1.52 10.28
N GLY A 16 3.10 -2.39 9.37
CA GLY A 16 2.46 -3.67 9.08
C GLY A 16 1.22 -3.55 8.20
N TRP A 17 0.33 -4.53 8.30
CA TRP A 17 -0.92 -4.58 7.53
C TRP A 17 -2.13 -4.16 8.36
N GLY A 18 -3.13 -3.58 7.72
CA GLY A 18 -4.42 -3.22 8.32
C GLY A 18 -5.61 -3.49 7.41
N ILE A 19 -6.81 -3.60 7.98
CA ILE A 19 -8.04 -3.71 7.19
C ILE A 19 -8.35 -2.34 6.58
N SER A 20 -8.57 -2.32 5.27
CA SER A 20 -8.92 -1.08 4.56
C SER A 20 -10.29 -0.56 4.99
N PRO A 21 -10.43 0.74 5.33
CA PRO A 21 -11.72 1.35 5.62
C PRO A 21 -12.61 1.46 4.37
N ARG A 22 -12.09 1.16 3.17
CA ARG A 22 -12.85 1.16 1.91
C ARG A 22 -13.71 -0.09 1.72
N GLY A 23 -13.57 -1.10 2.59
CA GLY A 23 -14.23 -2.40 2.45
C GLY A 23 -13.62 -3.31 1.36
N ALA A 24 -12.49 -2.90 0.76
CA ALA A 24 -11.73 -3.66 -0.22
C ALA A 24 -10.23 -3.33 -0.08
N GLY A 25 -9.36 -4.33 -0.31
CA GLY A 25 -7.91 -4.21 -0.13
C GLY A 25 -7.48 -4.11 1.34
N TYR A 26 -6.24 -3.69 1.56
CA TYR A 26 -5.63 -3.52 2.88
C TYR A 26 -4.99 -2.14 3.02
N THR A 27 -4.73 -1.70 4.25
CA THR A 27 -3.73 -0.67 4.49
C THR A 27 -2.36 -1.30 4.73
N PHE A 28 -1.29 -0.61 4.33
CA PHE A 28 0.08 -1.10 4.51
C PHE A 28 1.03 0.00 4.96
N GLY A 29 1.89 -0.34 5.91
CA GLY A 29 2.93 0.54 6.41
C GLY A 29 4.16 0.63 5.51
N GLN A 30 5.05 1.55 5.87
CA GLN A 30 6.34 1.73 5.19
C GLN A 30 7.16 0.44 5.14
N ASP A 31 7.20 -0.32 6.24
CA ASP A 31 7.92 -1.60 6.37
C ASP A 31 7.51 -2.63 5.31
N ILE A 32 6.22 -2.66 4.96
CA ILE A 32 5.68 -3.53 3.91
C ILE A 32 6.20 -3.09 2.54
N SER A 33 6.15 -1.80 2.24
CA SER A 33 6.62 -1.25 0.96
C SER A 33 8.14 -1.42 0.78
N GLU A 34 8.92 -1.26 1.84
CA GLU A 34 10.37 -1.47 1.85
C GLU A 34 10.73 -2.94 1.63
N THR A 35 10.04 -3.85 2.33
CA THR A 35 10.21 -5.30 2.15
C THR A 35 9.89 -5.71 0.72
N PHE A 36 8.78 -5.20 0.16
CA PHE A 36 8.40 -5.45 -1.23
C PHE A 36 9.48 -4.95 -2.20
N ASN A 37 9.96 -3.72 -2.01
CA ASN A 37 10.99 -3.14 -2.87
C ASN A 37 12.30 -3.94 -2.81
N HIS A 38 12.79 -4.26 -1.61
CA HIS A 38 13.99 -5.07 -1.42
C HIS A 38 13.87 -6.45 -2.09
N ALA A 39 12.75 -7.14 -1.88
CA ALA A 39 12.53 -8.47 -2.46
C ALA A 39 12.47 -8.49 -4.00
N ASN A 40 12.12 -7.35 -4.62
CA ASN A 40 11.93 -7.24 -6.07
C ASN A 40 13.00 -6.39 -6.77
N GLY A 41 14.05 -5.94 -6.05
CA GLY A 41 15.08 -5.07 -6.61
C GLY A 41 14.57 -3.70 -7.07
N LEU A 42 13.50 -3.20 -6.44
CA LEU A 42 12.90 -1.90 -6.71
C LEU A 42 13.37 -0.87 -5.68
N THR A 43 13.26 0.41 -6.01
CA THR A 43 13.61 1.51 -5.11
C THR A 43 12.41 2.37 -4.72
N LEU A 44 11.29 2.26 -5.44
CA LEU A 44 10.12 3.12 -5.28
C LEU A 44 8.84 2.38 -5.69
N VAL A 45 7.78 2.59 -4.90
CA VAL A 45 6.40 2.33 -5.32
C VAL A 45 5.75 3.67 -5.63
N SER A 46 5.38 3.89 -6.90
CA SER A 46 4.56 5.03 -7.30
C SER A 46 3.12 4.60 -7.42
N ARG A 47 2.18 5.41 -6.91
CA ARG A 47 0.75 5.07 -6.89
C ARG A 47 -0.17 6.28 -7.08
N ALA A 48 -1.47 6.02 -7.20
CA ALA A 48 -2.54 7.03 -7.23
C ALA A 48 -3.62 6.69 -6.18
N HIS A 49 -4.91 6.90 -6.49
CA HIS A 49 -6.10 6.50 -5.69
C HIS A 49 -6.50 7.42 -4.53
N GLN A 50 -5.56 7.97 -3.76
CA GLN A 50 -5.87 8.96 -2.72
C GLN A 50 -5.76 10.38 -3.28
N LEU A 51 -6.78 11.20 -3.02
CA LEU A 51 -6.69 12.64 -3.24
C LEU A 51 -5.71 13.21 -2.21
N VAL A 52 -4.72 13.96 -2.70
CA VAL A 52 -3.82 14.74 -1.86
C VAL A 52 -4.28 16.18 -1.96
N MET A 53 -4.60 16.78 -0.82
CA MET A 53 -4.85 18.22 -0.73
C MET A 53 -3.49 18.93 -0.65
N GLU A 54 -3.35 20.03 -1.41
CA GLU A 54 -2.15 20.87 -1.42
C GLU A 54 -1.98 21.64 -0.10
#